data_AF-A0A7J2TLI6-F1
#
_entry.id   AF-A0A7J2TLI6-F1
#
_cell.length_a   1.000
_cell.length_b   1.000
_cell.length_c   1.000
_cell.angle_alpha   90.00
_cell.angle_beta   90.00
_cell.angle_gamma   90.00
#
_symmetry.space_group_name_H-M   'P 1'
#
loop_
_entity.id
_entity.type
_entity.pdbx_description
1 polymer ?
#
loop_
_entity_poly.entity_id
_entity_poly.type
_entity_poly.pdbx_seq_one_letter_code
_entity_poly.pdbx_strand_id
1 'polypeptide(L)'
;MILEKDFEDAKKKVIGKVIESGEICGSRFGKSINSEPTFLIVEKSEPGQIIPDFFSDKYFERVSRVIETVVKKLKEKPYTRRMSIPIWRPEEHYSSNPVAITEISFLFDEKLHLTAYFRSLDCLNYFDVNFHFLSNLLEEVSSRAEFDSGSIAMLVAVPHVYERDLRRAEMQAESFEEIHGYTELGTHLVEDYISSAWHSAMEIIYSRGKIKETEWEFERQKRSKFVHRLFIEVERPEENKMHDKAPFTESYWLEYAHSYVIYELQKISEPVPKSEEYTYAERARCCERDEIRVDQLFEAIEKLKADRCRRDCYVGISRIWDLEIKDPPCLRGYQFTSKAGKLNGIFYMRSNDVYGAMHANMLAFALLTKYVAEMTGMKEYKYWHFALDAHIYEGFLGIVKEILYPDMRRF
;
A
#
# COMPACT_ATOMS: atom_id res chain seq x y z
N MET A 1 6.43 -10.58 6.37
CA MET A 1 5.17 -11.00 5.70
C MET A 1 4.77 -12.37 6.21
N ILE A 2 3.48 -12.63 6.36
CA ILE A 2 2.93 -13.94 6.75
C ILE A 2 2.23 -14.51 5.51
N LEU A 3 2.65 -15.70 5.08
CA LEU A 3 2.13 -16.37 3.89
C LEU A 3 1.62 -17.75 4.30
N GLU A 4 0.31 -17.96 4.15
CA GLU A 4 -0.35 -19.20 4.55
C GLU A 4 -1.23 -19.76 3.44
N LYS A 5 -1.53 -21.05 3.53
CA LYS A 5 -2.38 -21.72 2.53
C LYS A 5 -3.85 -21.34 2.67
N ASP A 6 -4.32 -21.24 3.90
CA ASP A 6 -5.70 -20.92 4.26
C ASP A 6 -5.77 -19.73 5.22
N PHE A 7 -6.97 -19.17 5.36
CA PHE A 7 -7.17 -17.92 6.07
C PHE A 7 -7.22 -18.11 7.58
N GLU A 8 -7.56 -19.30 8.07
CA GLU A 8 -7.60 -19.60 9.51
C GLU A 8 -6.20 -19.58 10.09
N ASP A 9 -5.24 -20.23 9.43
CA ASP A 9 -3.84 -20.19 9.86
C ASP A 9 -3.25 -18.77 9.74
N ALA A 10 -3.60 -18.02 8.68
CA ALA A 10 -3.21 -16.62 8.55
C ALA A 10 -3.75 -15.75 9.70
N LYS A 11 -5.01 -15.97 10.09
CA LYS A 11 -5.66 -15.28 11.21
C LYS A 11 -4.94 -15.56 12.52
N LYS A 12 -4.74 -16.83 12.86
CA LYS A 12 -4.10 -17.22 14.13
C LYS A 12 -2.68 -16.67 14.24
N LYS A 13 -1.92 -16.69 13.15
CA LYS A 13 -0.55 -16.15 13.09
C LYS A 13 -0.50 -14.64 13.20
N VAL A 14 -1.40 -13.89 12.55
CA VAL A 14 -1.45 -12.43 12.75
C VAL A 14 -1.90 -12.06 14.17
N ILE A 15 -2.81 -12.82 14.78
CA ILE A 15 -3.17 -12.66 16.19
C ILE A 15 -1.94 -12.93 17.08
N GLY A 16 -1.18 -13.99 16.81
CA GLY A 16 0.10 -14.28 17.46
C GLY A 16 1.07 -13.11 17.38
N LYS A 17 1.29 -12.56 16.17
CA LYS A 17 2.12 -11.36 15.96
C LYS A 17 1.65 -10.17 16.79
N VAL A 18 0.34 -9.92 16.83
CA VAL A 18 -0.22 -8.82 17.62
C VAL A 18 0.04 -9.01 19.12
N ILE A 19 -0.11 -10.22 19.65
CA ILE A 19 0.09 -10.49 21.08
C ILE A 19 1.57 -10.45 21.46
N GLU A 20 2.45 -11.03 20.64
CA GLU A 20 3.87 -11.16 20.95
C GLU A 20 4.64 -9.83 20.80
N SER A 21 4.33 -9.07 19.74
CA SER A 21 5.09 -7.87 19.36
C SER A 21 4.33 -6.55 19.56
N GLY A 22 3.08 -6.62 19.99
CA GLY A 22 2.21 -5.47 20.04
C GLY A 22 2.36 -4.64 21.32
N GLU A 23 1.93 -3.39 21.21
CA GLU A 23 1.94 -2.43 22.32
C GLU A 23 0.54 -1.91 22.61
N ILE A 24 0.27 -1.62 23.88
CA ILE A 24 -1.01 -1.07 24.30
C ILE A 24 -1.13 0.37 23.81
N CYS A 25 -2.21 0.63 23.07
CA CYS A 25 -2.62 1.95 22.64
C CYS A 25 -4.05 2.22 23.12
N GLY A 26 -4.29 3.41 23.65
CA GLY A 26 -5.65 3.88 23.91
C GLY A 26 -6.37 4.17 22.60
N SER A 27 -7.59 3.68 22.41
CA SER A 27 -8.43 4.11 21.30
C SER A 27 -9.78 4.58 21.82
N ARG A 28 -10.53 5.30 20.99
CA ARG A 28 -11.92 5.68 21.28
C ARG A 28 -12.84 4.49 21.58
N PHE A 29 -12.46 3.27 21.19
CA PHE A 29 -13.21 2.04 21.41
C PHE A 29 -12.67 1.21 22.60
N GLY A 30 -11.79 1.79 23.42
CA GLY A 30 -11.06 1.12 24.49
C GLY A 30 -9.60 0.87 24.12
N LYS A 31 -8.85 0.26 25.04
CA LYS A 31 -7.46 -0.10 24.82
C LYS A 31 -7.35 -1.26 23.82
N SER A 32 -6.36 -1.19 22.94
CA SER A 32 -6.01 -2.25 22.01
C SER A 32 -4.51 -2.50 22.03
N ILE A 33 -4.12 -3.74 21.76
CA ILE A 33 -2.73 -4.12 21.50
C ILE A 33 -2.53 -4.00 20.00
N ASN A 34 -1.60 -3.16 19.57
CA ASN A 34 -1.34 -2.87 18.16
C ASN A 34 0.07 -3.33 17.80
N SER A 35 0.24 -4.04 16.69
CA SER A 35 1.56 -4.37 16.13
C SER A 35 1.93 -3.44 14.97
N GLU A 36 3.17 -3.60 14.49
CA GLU A 36 3.64 -2.92 13.28
C GLU A 36 2.83 -3.37 12.04
N PRO A 37 2.90 -2.61 10.92
CA PRO A 37 2.30 -3.02 9.66
C PRO A 37 2.60 -4.47 9.31
N THR A 38 1.58 -5.18 8.84
CA THR A 38 1.71 -6.60 8.50
C THR A 38 1.20 -6.83 7.09
N PHE A 39 2.03 -7.50 6.29
CA PHE A 39 1.67 -7.97 4.96
C PHE A 39 1.30 -9.46 5.04
N LEU A 40 0.02 -9.74 4.82
CA LEU A 40 -0.58 -11.08 4.86
C LEU A 40 -0.90 -11.56 3.45
N ILE A 41 -0.65 -12.83 3.17
CA ILE A 41 -1.03 -13.48 1.92
C ILE A 41 -1.67 -14.82 2.26
N VAL A 42 -2.83 -15.09 1.66
CA VAL A 42 -3.52 -16.39 1.73
C VAL A 42 -3.57 -16.97 0.32
N GLU A 43 -2.96 -18.15 0.13
CA GLU A 43 -2.82 -18.77 -1.20
C GLU A 43 -4.17 -19.12 -1.83
N LYS A 44 -5.09 -19.67 -1.03
CA LYS A 44 -6.41 -20.10 -1.49
C LYS A 44 -7.47 -19.06 -1.15
N SER A 45 -8.20 -18.61 -2.16
CA SER A 45 -9.48 -17.95 -1.95
C SER A 45 -10.53 -18.97 -1.52
N GLU A 46 -11.14 -18.78 -0.36
CA GLU A 46 -12.24 -19.59 0.14
C GLU A 46 -13.47 -18.69 0.37
N PRO A 47 -14.36 -18.55 -0.63
CA PRO A 47 -15.60 -17.81 -0.48
C PRO A 47 -16.42 -18.37 0.68
N GLY A 48 -16.83 -17.51 1.60
CA GLY A 48 -17.60 -17.88 2.78
C GLY A 48 -18.90 -17.12 2.87
N GLN A 49 -19.68 -17.39 3.93
CA GLN A 49 -20.94 -16.68 4.16
C GLN A 49 -20.67 -15.19 4.40
N ILE A 50 -21.29 -14.35 3.58
CA ILE A 50 -21.34 -12.91 3.80
C ILE A 50 -22.42 -12.64 4.85
N ILE A 51 -22.08 -11.89 5.89
CA ILE A 51 -23.05 -11.38 6.87
C ILE A 51 -23.52 -10.01 6.36
N PRO A 52 -24.73 -9.88 5.79
CA PRO A 52 -25.14 -8.66 5.08
C PRO A 52 -25.18 -7.41 5.96
N ASP A 53 -25.58 -7.56 7.23
CA ASP A 53 -25.68 -6.44 8.19
C ASP A 53 -24.33 -5.95 8.71
N PHE A 54 -23.24 -6.70 8.50
CA PHE A 54 -21.92 -6.36 9.04
C PHE A 54 -21.15 -5.40 8.13
N PHE A 55 -21.27 -5.59 6.82
CA PHE A 55 -20.82 -4.60 5.86
C PHE A 55 -21.90 -3.54 5.76
N SER A 56 -21.75 -2.44 6.50
CA SER A 56 -22.52 -1.23 6.19
C SER A 56 -22.51 -0.99 4.67
N ASP A 57 -23.53 -0.36 4.11
CA ASP A 57 -23.65 -0.01 2.68
C ASP A 57 -22.32 0.48 2.06
N LYS A 58 -21.47 1.13 2.87
CA LYS A 58 -20.12 1.61 2.52
C LYS A 58 -19.21 0.70 1.70
N TYR A 59 -19.20 -0.64 1.85
CA TYR A 59 -18.29 -1.49 1.05
C TYR A 59 -18.98 -2.03 -0.20
N PHE A 60 -20.07 -2.79 0.00
CA PHE A 60 -20.77 -3.47 -1.08
C PHE A 60 -21.35 -2.47 -2.10
N GLU A 61 -21.91 -1.34 -1.64
CA GLU A 61 -22.44 -0.29 -2.52
C GLU A 61 -21.32 0.37 -3.33
N ARG A 62 -20.13 0.60 -2.73
CA ARG A 62 -19.00 1.21 -3.42
C ARG A 62 -18.42 0.31 -4.50
N VAL A 63 -18.32 -0.99 -4.21
CA VAL A 63 -17.77 -1.97 -5.15
C VAL A 63 -18.77 -2.31 -6.25
N SER A 64 -20.03 -2.57 -5.92
CA SER A 64 -21.07 -2.95 -6.90
C SER A 64 -21.27 -1.90 -7.99
N ARG A 65 -21.07 -0.60 -7.67
CA ARG A 65 -21.13 0.50 -8.65
C ARG A 65 -20.08 0.45 -9.74
N VAL A 66 -18.95 -0.23 -9.52
CA VAL A 66 -17.81 -0.23 -10.44
C VAL A 66 -17.38 -1.61 -10.90
N ILE A 67 -18.04 -2.67 -10.43
CA ILE A 67 -17.66 -4.04 -10.75
C ILE A 67 -17.72 -4.32 -12.26
N GLU A 68 -18.73 -3.77 -12.96
CA GLU A 68 -18.84 -3.85 -14.42
C GLU A 68 -17.62 -3.25 -15.12
N THR A 69 -17.20 -2.06 -14.69
CA THR A 69 -16.03 -1.36 -15.23
C THR A 69 -14.75 -2.16 -15.01
N VAL A 70 -14.60 -2.75 -13.82
CA VAL A 70 -13.45 -3.60 -13.48
C VAL A 70 -13.41 -4.85 -14.35
N VAL A 71 -14.51 -5.60 -14.42
CA VAL A 71 -14.60 -6.83 -15.24
C VAL A 71 -14.32 -6.51 -16.71
N LYS A 72 -14.96 -5.48 -17.26
CA LYS A 72 -14.76 -5.08 -18.66
C LYS A 72 -13.28 -4.79 -18.95
N LYS A 73 -12.63 -3.98 -18.12
CA LYS A 73 -11.24 -3.58 -18.32
C LYS A 73 -10.25 -4.73 -18.13
N LEU A 74 -10.53 -5.64 -17.20
CA LEU A 74 -9.74 -6.86 -17.02
C LEU A 74 -9.84 -7.79 -18.25
N LYS A 75 -11.01 -7.92 -18.88
CA LYS A 75 -11.17 -8.69 -20.13
C LYS A 75 -10.44 -8.03 -21.31
N GLU A 76 -10.51 -6.70 -21.42
CA GLU A 76 -9.84 -5.96 -22.49
C GLU A 76 -8.31 -5.92 -22.33
N LYS A 77 -7.83 -5.78 -21.09
CA LYS A 77 -6.41 -5.62 -20.75
C LYS A 77 -6.07 -6.44 -19.49
N PRO A 78 -5.88 -7.76 -19.60
CA PRO A 78 -5.67 -8.63 -18.45
C PRO A 78 -4.49 -8.22 -17.54
N TYR A 79 -3.37 -7.82 -18.16
CA TYR A 79 -2.15 -7.42 -17.45
C TYR A 79 -2.18 -5.97 -16.93
N THR A 80 -3.34 -5.31 -16.93
CA THR A 80 -3.48 -3.94 -16.44
C THR A 80 -3.05 -3.82 -14.98
N ARG A 81 -2.33 -2.73 -14.67
CA ARG A 81 -1.96 -2.35 -13.29
C ARG A 81 -2.91 -1.32 -12.71
N ARG A 82 -3.99 -1.01 -13.44
CA ARG A 82 -4.86 0.15 -13.17
C ARG A 82 -6.12 -0.24 -12.40
N MET A 83 -6.39 -1.54 -12.26
CA MET A 83 -7.58 -2.05 -11.57
C MET A 83 -7.39 -2.02 -10.07
N SER A 84 -7.71 -0.86 -9.52
CA SER A 84 -7.63 -0.58 -8.10
C SER A 84 -8.83 0.29 -7.71
N ILE A 85 -9.75 -0.30 -6.95
CA ILE A 85 -10.97 0.32 -6.47
C ILE A 85 -10.67 1.12 -5.20
N PRO A 86 -10.77 2.46 -5.24
CA PRO A 86 -10.67 3.28 -4.04
C PRO A 86 -11.94 3.14 -3.22
N ILE A 87 -11.81 2.64 -2.00
CA ILE A 87 -12.91 2.55 -1.05
C ILE A 87 -12.94 3.81 -0.18
N TRP A 88 -11.77 4.33 0.24
CA TRP A 88 -11.68 5.57 1.01
C TRP A 88 -12.19 6.77 0.20
N ARG A 89 -12.87 7.69 0.88
CA ARG A 89 -13.26 8.99 0.34
C ARG A 89 -12.80 10.10 1.29
N PRO A 90 -12.48 11.30 0.80
CA PRO A 90 -11.97 12.40 1.64
C PRO A 90 -12.88 12.72 2.84
N GLU A 91 -14.20 12.68 2.67
CA GLU A 91 -15.16 12.96 3.74
C GLU A 91 -15.16 11.94 4.88
N GLU A 92 -14.53 10.77 4.69
CA GLU A 92 -14.32 9.79 5.76
C GLU A 92 -13.50 10.37 6.92
N HIS A 93 -12.72 11.44 6.69
CA HIS A 93 -12.05 12.15 7.78
C HIS A 93 -13.00 12.70 8.84
N TYR A 94 -14.25 13.03 8.45
CA TYR A 94 -15.29 13.55 9.33
C TYR A 94 -16.26 12.45 9.81
N SER A 95 -16.06 11.20 9.38
CA SER A 95 -16.92 10.09 9.80
C SER A 95 -16.60 9.64 11.22
N SER A 96 -17.64 9.36 12.00
CA SER A 96 -17.51 8.70 13.30
C SER A 96 -17.10 7.23 13.15
N ASN A 97 -17.29 6.59 12.01
CA ASN A 97 -16.86 5.21 11.75
C ASN A 97 -16.38 5.05 10.30
N PRO A 98 -15.14 5.49 9.98
CA PRO A 98 -14.65 5.44 8.62
C PRO A 98 -14.37 4.01 8.16
N VAL A 99 -14.39 3.77 6.85
CA VAL A 99 -14.06 2.46 6.26
C VAL A 99 -12.66 1.99 6.66
N ALA A 100 -12.50 0.71 6.99
CA ALA A 100 -11.24 0.07 7.36
C ALA A 100 -10.42 -0.39 6.13
N ILE A 101 -11.08 -0.92 5.10
CA ILE A 101 -10.45 -1.17 3.79
C ILE A 101 -10.45 0.16 3.03
N THR A 102 -9.29 0.59 2.54
CA THR A 102 -9.11 1.88 1.86
C THR A 102 -8.94 1.72 0.35
N GLU A 103 -8.39 0.61 -0.10
CA GLU A 103 -8.13 0.31 -1.52
C GLU A 103 -8.23 -1.21 -1.76
N ILE A 104 -8.79 -1.63 -2.90
CA ILE A 104 -8.83 -3.03 -3.35
C ILE A 104 -8.29 -3.11 -4.77
N SER A 105 -7.16 -3.77 -4.95
CA SER A 105 -6.48 -3.91 -6.25
C SER A 105 -6.54 -5.33 -6.79
N PHE A 106 -6.64 -5.43 -8.11
CA PHE A 106 -6.58 -6.68 -8.86
C PHE A 106 -5.32 -6.69 -9.73
N LEU A 107 -4.65 -7.84 -9.79
CA LEU A 107 -3.53 -8.06 -10.69
C LEU A 107 -3.60 -9.47 -11.24
N PHE A 108 -3.51 -9.60 -12.56
CA PHE A 108 -3.43 -10.90 -13.22
C PHE A 108 -1.97 -11.36 -13.36
N ASP A 109 -1.68 -12.57 -12.89
CA ASP A 109 -0.42 -13.30 -13.05
C ASP A 109 -0.73 -14.81 -13.07
N GLU A 110 -0.99 -15.37 -14.24
CA GLU A 110 -1.57 -16.72 -14.47
C GLU A 110 -2.99 -16.90 -13.92
N LYS A 111 -3.27 -16.35 -12.74
CA LYS A 111 -4.56 -16.25 -12.06
C LYS A 111 -4.86 -14.80 -11.71
N LEU A 112 -6.11 -14.50 -11.42
CA LEU A 112 -6.49 -13.19 -10.89
C LEU A 112 -6.21 -13.14 -9.39
N HIS A 113 -5.41 -12.19 -8.96
CA HIS A 113 -5.06 -11.98 -7.55
C HIS A 113 -5.70 -10.70 -7.02
N LEU A 114 -6.13 -10.71 -5.74
CA LEU A 114 -6.66 -9.53 -5.06
C LEU A 114 -5.70 -9.07 -3.97
N THR A 115 -5.54 -7.75 -3.80
CA THR A 115 -4.79 -7.14 -2.71
C THR A 115 -5.61 -6.01 -2.10
N ALA A 116 -5.82 -6.03 -0.79
CA ALA A 116 -6.53 -4.97 -0.07
C ALA A 116 -5.61 -4.22 0.89
N TYR A 117 -5.75 -2.89 0.94
CA TYR A 117 -5.09 -2.07 1.95
C TYR A 117 -6.06 -1.79 3.10
N PHE A 118 -5.71 -2.24 4.31
CA PHE A 118 -6.43 -1.98 5.54
C PHE A 118 -5.73 -0.90 6.34
N ARG A 119 -6.45 0.18 6.66
CA ARG A 119 -5.93 1.17 7.60
C ARG A 119 -5.85 0.66 9.04
N SER A 120 -6.67 -0.33 9.36
CA SER A 120 -6.80 -0.93 10.69
C SER A 120 -7.58 -2.25 10.56
N LEU A 121 -7.16 -3.30 11.25
CA LEU A 121 -7.89 -4.56 11.32
C LEU A 121 -7.91 -5.11 12.75
N ASP A 122 -9.11 -5.33 13.30
CA ASP A 122 -9.28 -6.16 14.49
C ASP A 122 -9.12 -7.61 14.03
N CYS A 123 -7.96 -8.19 14.35
CA CYS A 123 -7.54 -9.48 13.82
C CYS A 123 -8.34 -10.64 14.43
N LEU A 124 -8.99 -10.43 15.58
CA LEU A 124 -9.81 -11.47 16.20
C LEU A 124 -11.25 -11.40 15.69
N ASN A 125 -11.87 -10.22 15.81
CA ASN A 125 -13.32 -10.12 15.64
C ASN A 125 -13.75 -9.87 14.18
N TYR A 126 -12.85 -9.31 13.35
CA TYR A 126 -13.22 -8.84 12.01
C TYR A 126 -12.36 -9.42 10.88
N PHE A 127 -11.44 -10.34 11.16
CA PHE A 127 -10.65 -10.98 10.12
C PHE A 127 -11.53 -11.75 9.13
N ASP A 128 -12.32 -12.70 9.63
CA ASP A 128 -13.07 -13.68 8.83
C ASP A 128 -14.06 -12.99 7.89
N VAL A 129 -14.84 -12.05 8.45
CA VAL A 129 -15.84 -11.32 7.69
C VAL A 129 -15.19 -10.54 6.55
N ASN A 130 -14.13 -9.77 6.82
CA ASN A 130 -13.41 -9.02 5.79
C ASN A 130 -12.76 -9.95 4.76
N PHE A 131 -12.15 -11.06 5.21
CA PHE A 131 -11.55 -12.04 4.31
C PHE A 131 -12.59 -12.67 3.38
N HIS A 132 -13.74 -13.10 3.90
CA HIS A 132 -14.82 -13.64 3.07
C HIS A 132 -15.38 -12.60 2.10
N PHE A 133 -15.51 -11.34 2.49
CA PHE A 133 -15.89 -10.28 1.54
C PHE A 133 -14.89 -10.17 0.38
N LEU A 134 -13.60 -10.11 0.69
CA LEU A 134 -12.55 -10.06 -0.33
C LEU A 134 -12.53 -11.32 -1.19
N SER A 135 -12.77 -12.50 -0.60
CA SER A 135 -12.79 -13.76 -1.33
C SER A 135 -14.01 -13.91 -2.24
N ASN A 136 -15.19 -13.49 -1.79
CA ASN A 136 -16.38 -13.45 -2.63
C ASN A 136 -16.21 -12.44 -3.78
N LEU A 137 -15.61 -11.29 -3.50
CA LEU A 137 -15.32 -10.29 -4.54
C LEU A 137 -14.33 -10.81 -5.57
N LEU A 138 -13.26 -11.48 -5.13
CA LEU A 138 -12.30 -12.08 -6.05
C LEU A 138 -12.98 -13.12 -6.95
N GLU A 139 -13.79 -14.01 -6.37
CA GLU A 139 -14.53 -15.03 -7.09
C GLU A 139 -15.54 -14.44 -8.08
N GLU A 140 -16.28 -13.39 -7.69
CA GLU A 140 -17.22 -12.73 -8.58
C GLU A 140 -16.50 -12.09 -9.78
N VAL A 141 -15.41 -11.36 -9.53
CA VAL A 141 -14.66 -10.69 -10.60
C VAL A 141 -13.95 -11.70 -11.49
N SER A 142 -13.31 -12.72 -10.93
CA SER A 142 -12.58 -13.76 -11.68
C SER A 142 -13.52 -14.56 -12.57
N SER A 143 -14.66 -15.03 -12.04
CA SER A 143 -15.67 -15.78 -12.78
C SER A 143 -16.22 -14.98 -13.96
N ARG A 144 -16.56 -13.71 -13.73
CA ARG A 144 -17.11 -12.83 -14.78
C ARG A 144 -16.07 -12.40 -15.81
N ALA A 145 -14.80 -12.29 -15.40
CA ALA A 145 -13.68 -11.99 -16.28
C ALA A 145 -13.09 -13.24 -16.97
N GLU A 146 -13.60 -14.44 -16.66
CA GLU A 146 -13.13 -15.74 -17.19
C GLU A 146 -11.68 -16.06 -16.80
N PHE A 147 -11.29 -15.75 -15.57
CA PHE A 147 -10.01 -16.09 -14.98
C PHE A 147 -10.15 -17.06 -13.80
N ASP A 148 -9.12 -17.85 -13.55
CA ASP A 148 -9.02 -18.61 -12.31
C ASP A 148 -8.74 -17.66 -11.12
N SER A 149 -9.40 -17.93 -10.00
CA SER A 149 -9.14 -17.23 -8.72
C SER A 149 -7.77 -17.59 -8.16
N GLY A 150 -6.98 -16.57 -7.84
CA GLY A 150 -5.67 -16.68 -7.21
C GLY A 150 -5.69 -16.33 -5.72
N SER A 151 -4.54 -15.90 -5.21
CA SER A 151 -4.34 -15.54 -3.81
C SER A 151 -4.91 -14.17 -3.44
N ILE A 152 -5.30 -14.05 -2.17
CA ILE A 152 -5.73 -12.79 -1.55
C ILE A 152 -4.60 -12.28 -0.66
N ALA A 153 -4.33 -10.98 -0.73
CA ALA A 153 -3.36 -10.33 0.13
C ALA A 153 -3.98 -9.15 0.88
N MET A 154 -3.49 -8.91 2.09
CA MET A 154 -3.90 -7.80 2.94
C MET A 154 -2.67 -7.08 3.46
N LEU A 155 -2.48 -5.82 3.05
CA LEU A 155 -1.55 -4.93 3.74
C LEU A 155 -2.33 -4.29 4.89
N VAL A 156 -1.95 -4.59 6.13
CA VAL A 156 -2.63 -4.07 7.32
C VAL A 156 -1.73 -3.09 8.02
N ALA A 157 -2.06 -1.80 7.98
CA ALA A 157 -1.24 -0.76 8.63
C ALA A 157 -1.27 -0.85 10.15
N VAL A 158 -2.42 -1.20 10.74
CA VAL A 158 -2.56 -1.39 12.20
C VAL A 158 -3.33 -2.68 12.50
N PRO A 159 -2.62 -3.82 12.54
CA PRO A 159 -3.18 -5.06 13.06
C PRO A 159 -3.31 -4.92 14.58
N HIS A 160 -4.49 -5.19 15.10
CA HIS A 160 -4.74 -5.05 16.54
C HIS A 160 -5.76 -6.06 17.08
N VAL A 161 -5.76 -6.18 18.41
CA VAL A 161 -6.75 -6.91 19.20
C VAL A 161 -7.15 -6.00 20.37
N TYR A 162 -8.43 -5.95 20.73
CA TYR A 162 -8.86 -5.19 21.90
C TYR A 162 -8.49 -5.89 23.22
N GLU A 163 -8.09 -5.12 24.22
CA GLU A 163 -7.71 -5.64 25.54
C GLU A 163 -8.83 -6.47 26.18
N ARG A 164 -10.10 -6.07 25.99
CA ARG A 164 -11.28 -6.81 26.47
C ARG A 164 -11.40 -8.24 25.89
N ASP A 165 -10.77 -8.48 24.74
CA ASP A 165 -10.80 -9.75 24.01
C ASP A 165 -9.49 -10.53 24.13
N LEU A 166 -8.53 -10.05 24.93
CA LEU A 166 -7.17 -10.60 25.00
C LEU A 166 -7.15 -12.10 25.29
N ARG A 167 -7.94 -12.56 26.27
CA ARG A 167 -8.02 -14.01 26.59
C ARG A 167 -8.49 -14.86 25.41
N ARG A 168 -9.45 -14.36 24.62
CA ARG A 168 -9.93 -15.05 23.41
C ARG A 168 -8.85 -15.09 22.34
N ALA A 169 -8.13 -13.99 22.18
CA ALA A 169 -7.03 -13.90 21.25
C ALA A 169 -5.87 -14.83 21.64
N GLU A 170 -5.47 -14.89 22.92
CA GLU A 170 -4.44 -15.80 23.42
C GLU A 170 -4.78 -17.28 23.18
N MET A 171 -6.06 -17.65 23.27
CA MET A 171 -6.51 -19.02 22.97
C MET A 171 -6.47 -19.37 21.48
N GLN A 172 -6.49 -18.37 20.58
CA GLN A 172 -6.45 -18.57 19.13
C GLN A 172 -5.07 -18.28 18.52
N ALA A 173 -4.20 -17.62 19.27
CA ALA A 173 -2.88 -17.24 18.82
C ALA A 173 -2.02 -18.47 18.52
N GLU A 174 -1.36 -18.45 17.38
CA GLU A 174 -0.29 -19.40 17.05
C GLU A 174 1.03 -18.66 16.86
N SER A 175 2.14 -19.36 17.07
CA SER A 175 3.47 -18.84 16.73
C SER A 175 3.52 -18.47 15.26
N PHE A 176 4.13 -17.34 14.95
CA PHE A 176 4.27 -16.84 13.59
C PHE A 176 5.75 -16.79 13.20
N GLU A 177 6.01 -16.87 11.91
CA GLU A 177 7.31 -16.58 11.32
C GLU A 177 7.09 -15.60 10.18
N GLU A 178 7.88 -14.53 10.14
CA GLU A 178 7.85 -13.60 9.02
C GLU A 178 8.82 -14.05 7.94
N ILE A 179 8.29 -14.20 6.73
CA ILE A 179 9.12 -14.48 5.56
C ILE A 179 9.71 -13.16 5.08
N HIS A 180 11.03 -13.11 4.95
CA HIS A 180 11.80 -12.05 4.30
C HIS A 180 12.42 -12.61 3.01
N GLY A 181 12.41 -11.83 1.95
CA GLY A 181 12.85 -12.21 0.61
C GLY A 181 11.70 -12.44 -0.37
N TYR A 182 12.03 -13.11 -1.48
CA TYR A 182 11.12 -13.38 -2.59
C TYR A 182 10.29 -14.65 -2.39
N THR A 183 9.01 -14.57 -2.76
CA THR A 183 8.14 -15.71 -3.04
C THR A 183 7.35 -15.41 -4.33
N GLU A 184 6.68 -16.41 -4.89
CA GLU A 184 5.84 -16.23 -6.08
C GLU A 184 4.65 -15.28 -5.85
N LEU A 185 4.15 -15.17 -4.61
CA LEU A 185 2.95 -14.40 -4.30
C LEU A 185 3.21 -13.04 -3.64
N GLY A 186 4.46 -12.77 -3.26
CA GLY A 186 4.86 -11.56 -2.55
C GLY A 186 6.37 -11.49 -2.32
N THR A 187 6.90 -10.29 -2.21
CA THR A 187 8.31 -10.07 -1.85
C THR A 187 8.37 -9.14 -0.65
N HIS A 188 9.16 -9.48 0.36
CA HIS A 188 9.32 -8.64 1.55
C HIS A 188 10.79 -8.32 1.81
N LEU A 189 11.19 -7.06 1.70
CA LEU A 189 12.55 -6.60 1.92
C LEU A 189 12.63 -5.78 3.21
N VAL A 190 13.65 -6.03 4.03
CA VAL A 190 13.94 -5.24 5.24
C VAL A 190 15.34 -4.69 5.08
N GLU A 191 15.44 -3.37 5.07
CA GLU A 191 16.64 -2.66 4.65
C GLU A 191 16.92 -1.49 5.58
N ASP A 192 18.20 -1.16 5.74
CA ASP A 192 18.58 -0.03 6.59
C ASP A 192 18.29 1.31 5.90
N TYR A 193 18.58 1.40 4.60
CA TYR A 193 18.66 2.67 3.87
C TYR A 193 17.77 2.67 2.63
N ILE A 194 17.37 3.86 2.19
CA ILE A 194 16.60 4.01 0.93
C ILE A 194 17.41 3.53 -0.28
N SER A 195 18.72 3.77 -0.30
CA SER A 195 19.60 3.33 -1.40
C SER A 195 19.75 1.81 -1.46
N SER A 196 19.89 1.12 -0.32
CA SER A 196 20.00 -0.33 -0.27
C SER A 196 18.66 -0.99 -0.64
N ALA A 197 17.56 -0.46 -0.12
CA ALA A 197 16.21 -0.89 -0.52
C ALA A 197 15.93 -0.77 -2.01
N TRP A 198 16.33 0.34 -2.63
CA TRP A 198 16.21 0.49 -4.08
C TRP A 198 17.08 -0.52 -4.85
N HIS A 199 18.31 -0.75 -4.39
CA HIS A 199 19.22 -1.72 -4.99
C HIS A 199 18.68 -3.16 -4.88
N SER A 200 18.26 -3.58 -3.70
CA SER A 200 17.67 -4.91 -3.45
C SER A 200 16.38 -5.13 -4.24
N ALA A 201 15.55 -4.09 -4.40
CA ALA A 201 14.37 -4.14 -5.26
C ALA A 201 14.74 -4.33 -6.74
N MET A 202 15.78 -3.66 -7.24
CA MET A 202 16.28 -3.90 -8.60
C MET A 202 16.83 -5.31 -8.76
N GLU A 203 17.62 -5.78 -7.80
CA GLU A 203 18.24 -7.12 -7.84
C GLU A 203 17.19 -8.23 -7.86
N ILE A 204 16.18 -8.16 -7.00
CA ILE A 204 15.14 -9.19 -6.91
C ILE A 204 14.32 -9.24 -8.20
N ILE A 205 13.97 -8.09 -8.79
CA ILE A 205 13.25 -8.03 -10.06
C ILE A 205 14.14 -8.52 -11.20
N TYR A 206 15.40 -8.10 -11.25
CA TYR A 206 16.32 -8.50 -12.30
C TYR A 206 16.61 -10.01 -12.27
N SER A 207 16.73 -10.61 -11.10
CA SER A 207 17.07 -12.04 -10.95
C SER A 207 15.85 -12.96 -10.98
N ARG A 208 14.74 -12.59 -10.31
CA ARG A 208 13.57 -13.45 -10.09
C ARG A 208 12.29 -13.00 -10.78
N GLY A 209 12.23 -11.77 -11.28
CA GLY A 209 10.99 -11.22 -11.82
C GLY A 209 10.44 -11.98 -13.04
N LYS A 210 9.13 -11.95 -13.20
CA LYS A 210 8.41 -12.50 -14.36
C LYS A 210 8.31 -11.45 -15.47
N ILE A 211 8.24 -11.86 -16.73
CA ILE A 211 8.06 -10.94 -17.86
C ILE A 211 6.58 -10.89 -18.21
N LYS A 212 6.07 -9.68 -18.40
CA LYS A 212 4.72 -9.47 -18.95
C LYS A 212 4.66 -8.27 -19.89
N GLU A 213 3.60 -8.25 -20.68
CA GLU A 213 3.23 -7.08 -21.49
C GLU A 213 2.70 -5.95 -20.61
N THR A 214 2.89 -4.73 -21.07
CA THR A 214 2.35 -3.53 -20.41
C THR A 214 1.27 -2.89 -21.27
N GLU A 215 0.54 -1.94 -20.70
CA GLU A 215 -0.46 -1.17 -21.44
C GLU A 215 0.14 -0.02 -22.28
N TRP A 216 1.48 0.09 -22.30
CA TRP A 216 2.18 1.12 -23.06
C TRP A 216 2.52 0.63 -24.46
N GLU A 217 2.28 1.50 -25.44
CA GLU A 217 2.59 1.24 -26.85
C GLU A 217 4.04 1.59 -27.21
N PHE A 218 4.78 2.24 -26.30
CA PHE A 218 6.18 2.60 -26.52
C PHE A 218 7.06 1.36 -26.58
N GLU A 219 7.87 1.22 -27.63
CA GLU A 219 8.68 0.02 -27.89
C GLU A 219 9.56 -0.39 -26.71
N ARG A 220 10.18 0.58 -26.02
CA ARG A 220 11.04 0.33 -24.83
C ARG A 220 10.27 -0.07 -23.56
N GLN A 221 8.96 0.15 -23.53
CA GLN A 221 8.10 -0.09 -22.37
C GLN A 221 7.02 -1.15 -22.63
N LYS A 222 6.96 -1.70 -23.85
CA LYS A 222 5.97 -2.71 -24.26
C LYS A 222 5.97 -3.95 -23.35
N ARG A 223 7.14 -4.30 -22.80
CA ARG A 223 7.31 -5.36 -21.82
C ARG A 223 8.06 -4.86 -20.60
N SER A 224 7.81 -5.51 -19.48
CA SER A 224 8.54 -5.27 -18.24
C SER A 224 8.78 -6.57 -17.50
N LYS A 225 9.88 -6.61 -16.75
CA LYS A 225 10.15 -7.64 -15.75
C LYS A 225 9.64 -7.14 -14.40
N PHE A 226 8.84 -7.93 -13.67
CA PHE A 226 8.19 -7.48 -12.44
C PHE A 226 8.20 -8.55 -11.34
N VAL A 227 8.05 -8.11 -10.09
CA VAL A 227 7.70 -8.98 -8.95
C VAL A 227 6.32 -8.61 -8.42
N HIS A 228 5.59 -9.62 -7.96
CA HIS A 228 4.27 -9.46 -7.38
C HIS A 228 4.36 -8.97 -5.93
N ARG A 229 3.61 -7.92 -5.58
CA ARG A 229 3.45 -7.37 -4.22
C ARG A 229 4.77 -7.21 -3.47
N LEU A 230 5.55 -6.20 -3.85
CA LEU A 230 6.78 -5.81 -3.16
C LEU A 230 6.44 -4.97 -1.93
N PHE A 231 6.82 -5.45 -0.76
CA PHE A 231 6.74 -4.76 0.51
C PHE A 231 8.16 -4.49 1.02
N ILE A 232 8.46 -3.25 1.40
CA ILE A 232 9.79 -2.84 1.85
C ILE A 232 9.65 -2.08 3.16
N GLU A 233 10.46 -2.47 4.13
CA GLU A 233 10.68 -1.74 5.38
C GLU A 233 12.04 -1.03 5.31
N VAL A 234 12.09 0.26 5.63
CA VAL A 234 13.34 1.02 5.74
C VAL A 234 13.47 1.61 7.14
N GLU A 235 14.49 1.16 7.86
CA GLU A 235 14.69 1.50 9.28
C GLU A 235 15.29 2.89 9.51
N ARG A 236 16.26 3.29 8.67
CA ARG A 236 17.02 4.54 8.80
C ARG A 236 16.94 5.36 7.51
N PRO A 237 15.75 5.82 7.11
CA PRO A 237 15.53 6.48 5.82
C PRO A 237 16.22 7.84 5.67
N GLU A 238 16.81 8.42 6.72
CA GLU A 238 17.60 9.67 6.64
C GLU A 238 19.06 9.45 6.24
N GLU A 239 19.59 8.25 6.46
CA GLU A 239 20.98 7.89 6.19
C GLU A 239 21.11 7.26 4.80
N ASN A 240 22.25 7.49 4.12
CA ASN A 240 22.57 6.89 2.82
C ASN A 240 21.39 6.91 1.82
N LYS A 241 20.71 8.05 1.73
CA LYS A 241 19.46 8.22 0.99
C LYS A 241 19.58 7.90 -0.50
N MET A 242 20.62 8.45 -1.12
CA MET A 242 20.77 8.43 -2.58
C MET A 242 21.83 7.41 -3.00
N HIS A 243 21.51 6.60 -4.02
CA HIS A 243 22.47 5.71 -4.67
C HIS A 243 23.20 6.48 -5.77
N ASP A 244 24.51 6.32 -5.89
CA ASP A 244 25.36 7.05 -6.86
C ASP A 244 25.04 6.79 -8.35
N LYS A 245 24.11 5.86 -8.61
CA LYS A 245 23.67 5.44 -9.94
C LYS A 245 22.19 5.72 -10.18
N ALA A 246 21.54 6.45 -9.27
CA ALA A 246 20.17 6.89 -9.45
C ALA A 246 20.07 7.76 -10.72
N PRO A 247 19.02 7.62 -11.55
CA PRO A 247 18.93 8.31 -12.83
C PRO A 247 18.45 9.76 -12.72
N PHE A 248 18.62 10.41 -11.57
CA PHE A 248 18.18 11.77 -11.30
C PHE A 248 19.14 12.47 -10.34
N THR A 249 19.00 13.79 -10.19
CA THR A 249 19.82 14.62 -9.31
C THR A 249 19.16 14.84 -7.95
N GLU A 250 19.93 15.31 -6.96
CA GLU A 250 19.38 15.71 -5.66
C GLU A 250 18.32 16.82 -5.80
N SER A 251 18.59 17.81 -6.65
CA SER A 251 17.65 18.91 -6.91
C SER A 251 16.32 18.42 -7.48
N TYR A 252 16.37 17.43 -8.38
CA TYR A 252 15.17 16.87 -9.02
C TYR A 252 14.23 16.22 -8.00
N TRP A 253 14.75 15.32 -7.15
CA TRP A 253 13.86 14.61 -6.23
C TRP A 253 13.31 15.54 -5.13
N LEU A 254 14.10 16.54 -4.71
CA LEU A 254 13.64 17.56 -3.77
C LEU A 254 12.50 18.40 -4.35
N GLU A 255 12.66 18.85 -5.60
CA GLU A 255 11.60 19.56 -6.32
C GLU A 255 10.36 18.67 -6.47
N TYR A 256 10.54 17.40 -6.87
CA TYR A 256 9.46 16.42 -6.94
C TYR A 256 8.73 16.26 -5.60
N ALA A 257 9.46 16.13 -4.49
CA ALA A 257 8.87 16.01 -3.17
C ALA A 257 8.01 17.23 -2.81
N HIS A 258 8.55 18.44 -2.98
CA HIS A 258 7.86 19.67 -2.57
C HIS A 258 6.71 20.08 -3.50
N SER A 259 6.86 19.91 -4.81
CA SER A 259 5.88 20.35 -5.81
C SER A 259 4.81 19.30 -6.12
N TYR A 260 5.19 18.03 -6.17
CA TYR A 260 4.30 16.95 -6.63
C TYR A 260 3.69 16.16 -5.48
N VAL A 261 4.41 15.99 -4.37
CA VAL A 261 3.99 15.11 -3.25
C VAL A 261 3.39 15.87 -2.07
N ILE A 262 4.05 16.95 -1.63
CA ILE A 262 3.77 17.58 -0.33
C ILE A 262 2.93 18.85 -0.47
N TYR A 263 3.42 19.82 -1.25
CA TYR A 263 2.88 21.17 -1.43
C TYR A 263 2.55 21.92 -0.12
N GLU A 264 3.43 22.81 0.32
CA GLU A 264 3.30 23.61 1.55
C GLU A 264 3.12 22.83 2.87
N LEU A 265 3.77 23.31 3.94
CA LEU A 265 3.72 22.70 5.27
C LEU A 265 2.75 23.42 6.21
N GLN A 266 1.63 23.90 5.67
CA GLN A 266 0.55 24.55 6.42
C GLN A 266 -0.82 24.12 5.90
N LYS A 267 -1.86 24.18 6.74
CA LYS A 267 -3.22 23.84 6.33
C LYS A 267 -3.69 24.82 5.25
N ILE A 268 -4.32 24.28 4.20
CA ILE A 268 -4.86 25.07 3.10
C ILE A 268 -6.36 24.82 2.95
N SER A 269 -7.04 25.75 2.28
CA SER A 269 -8.44 25.64 1.87
C SER A 269 -8.61 25.70 0.34
N GLU A 270 -7.64 26.27 -0.35
CA GLU A 270 -7.66 26.43 -1.80
C GLU A 270 -7.09 25.20 -2.51
N PRO A 271 -7.56 24.90 -3.74
CA PRO A 271 -6.98 23.83 -4.52
C PRO A 271 -5.51 24.02 -4.82
N VAL A 272 -4.76 22.91 -4.76
CA VAL A 272 -3.33 22.89 -5.10
C VAL A 272 -3.19 23.06 -6.62
N PRO A 273 -2.38 24.02 -7.11
CA PRO A 273 -2.03 24.11 -8.52
C PRO A 273 -1.38 22.81 -9.00
N LYS A 274 -1.81 22.32 -10.16
CA LYS A 274 -1.28 21.09 -10.75
C LYS A 274 -0.54 21.38 -12.06
N SER A 275 0.62 20.76 -12.21
CA SER A 275 1.43 20.81 -13.44
C SER A 275 0.92 19.86 -14.52
N GLU A 276 0.13 18.86 -14.13
CA GLU A 276 -0.36 17.77 -14.97
C GLU A 276 -1.85 17.50 -14.69
N GLU A 277 -2.40 16.39 -15.20
CA GLU A 277 -3.80 15.99 -14.95
C GLU A 277 -4.12 15.91 -13.43
N TYR A 278 -3.13 15.48 -12.64
CA TYR A 278 -3.12 15.49 -11.18
C TYR A 278 -1.68 15.62 -10.66
N THR A 279 -1.55 15.99 -9.39
CA THR A 279 -0.35 15.72 -8.58
C THR A 279 -0.78 14.92 -7.34
N TYR A 280 0.16 14.28 -6.65
CA TYR A 280 -0.18 13.60 -5.38
C TYR A 280 -0.60 14.61 -4.32
N ALA A 281 0.06 15.77 -4.28
CA ALA A 281 -0.32 16.88 -3.42
C ALA A 281 -1.75 17.35 -3.67
N GLU A 282 -2.16 17.54 -4.94
CA GLU A 282 -3.53 17.96 -5.24
C GLU A 282 -4.58 16.98 -4.71
N ARG A 283 -4.35 15.67 -4.86
CA ARG A 283 -5.27 14.63 -4.35
C ARG A 283 -5.21 14.46 -2.83
N ALA A 284 -4.05 14.67 -2.22
CA ALA A 284 -3.82 14.58 -0.78
C ALA A 284 -4.40 15.77 0.00
N ARG A 285 -4.55 16.90 -0.68
CA ARG A 285 -5.01 18.16 -0.12
C ARG A 285 -6.40 18.48 -0.72
N CYS A 286 -6.70 19.75 -0.95
CA CYS A 286 -7.99 20.22 -1.46
C CYS A 286 -8.18 19.94 -2.97
N CYS A 287 -8.43 18.70 -3.37
CA CYS A 287 -8.73 18.35 -4.77
C CYS A 287 -10.00 19.05 -5.26
N GLU A 288 -9.93 19.72 -6.41
CA GLU A 288 -11.04 20.54 -6.91
C GLU A 288 -12.29 19.71 -7.26
N ARG A 289 -12.06 18.49 -7.74
CA ARG A 289 -13.08 17.55 -8.24
C ARG A 289 -13.76 16.73 -7.15
N ASP A 290 -13.28 16.82 -5.91
CA ASP A 290 -13.91 16.12 -4.79
C ASP A 290 -15.25 16.78 -4.43
N GLU A 291 -16.28 15.97 -4.18
CA GLU A 291 -17.60 16.44 -3.73
C GLU A 291 -17.48 17.24 -2.42
N ILE A 292 -16.64 16.74 -1.51
CA ILE A 292 -16.27 17.40 -0.27
C ILE A 292 -14.76 17.58 -0.28
N ARG A 293 -14.31 18.83 -0.37
CA ARG A 293 -12.88 19.16 -0.34
C ARG A 293 -12.35 19.04 1.08
N VAL A 294 -11.30 18.24 1.24
CA VAL A 294 -10.66 17.99 2.53
C VAL A 294 -9.16 18.11 2.37
N ASP A 295 -8.51 18.90 3.22
CA ASP A 295 -7.06 18.85 3.38
C ASP A 295 -6.70 17.57 4.16
N GLN A 296 -6.75 16.41 3.50
CA GLN A 296 -6.63 15.09 4.15
C GLN A 296 -5.31 14.96 4.91
N LEU A 297 -4.21 15.49 4.36
CA LEU A 297 -2.91 15.50 5.02
C LEU A 297 -2.97 16.24 6.36
N PHE A 298 -3.49 17.47 6.39
CA PHE A 298 -3.57 18.21 7.64
C PHE A 298 -4.62 17.64 8.60
N GLU A 299 -5.73 17.10 8.11
CA GLU A 299 -6.68 16.38 8.96
C GLU A 299 -6.02 15.16 9.64
N ALA A 300 -5.16 14.42 8.92
CA ALA A 300 -4.40 13.31 9.50
C ALA A 300 -3.37 13.79 10.55
N ILE A 301 -2.67 14.90 10.28
CA ILE A 301 -1.69 15.50 11.22
C ILE A 301 -2.39 15.98 12.49
N GLU A 302 -3.49 16.72 12.39
CA GLU A 302 -4.23 17.22 13.56
C GLU A 302 -4.82 16.07 14.40
N LYS A 303 -5.30 15.00 13.76
CA LYS A 303 -5.71 13.78 14.45
C LYS A 303 -4.56 13.14 15.24
N LEU A 304 -3.36 13.05 14.66
CA LEU A 304 -2.18 12.50 15.34
C LEU A 304 -1.69 13.36 16.50
N LYS A 305 -1.76 14.69 16.37
CA LYS A 305 -1.44 15.61 17.47
C LYS A 305 -2.39 15.44 18.65
N ALA A 306 -3.68 15.27 18.35
CA ALA A 306 -4.72 15.09 19.37
C ALA A 306 -4.64 13.71 20.04
N ASP A 307 -4.35 12.65 19.27
CA ASP A 307 -4.25 11.29 19.76
C ASP A 307 -3.24 10.48 18.90
N ARG A 308 -2.11 10.14 19.51
CA ARG A 308 -1.01 9.40 18.86
C ARG A 308 -1.40 7.96 18.49
N CYS A 309 -2.49 7.44 19.04
CA CYS A 309 -3.00 6.10 18.77
C CYS A 309 -4.08 6.07 17.66
N ARG A 310 -4.34 7.20 16.98
CA ARG A 310 -5.32 7.25 15.90
C ARG A 310 -4.95 6.32 14.75
N ARG A 311 -5.95 5.62 14.24
CA ARG A 311 -5.84 4.60 13.16
C ARG A 311 -6.55 4.99 11.87
N ASP A 312 -6.98 6.25 11.76
CA ASP A 312 -7.69 6.83 10.62
C ASP A 312 -6.98 8.08 10.09
N CYS A 313 -5.67 8.14 10.27
CA CYS A 313 -4.77 9.12 9.69
C CYS A 313 -4.29 8.65 8.30
N TYR A 314 -5.26 8.31 7.45
CA TYR A 314 -5.07 7.86 6.08
C TYR A 314 -5.32 9.02 5.12
N VAL A 315 -4.58 9.06 4.01
CA VAL A 315 -4.75 10.02 2.93
C VAL A 315 -4.97 9.24 1.63
N GLY A 316 -6.14 9.41 1.02
CA GLY A 316 -6.47 8.79 -0.27
C GLY A 316 -6.01 9.67 -1.43
N ILE A 317 -5.26 9.10 -2.37
CA ILE A 317 -4.84 9.75 -3.62
C ILE A 317 -5.75 9.34 -4.78
N SER A 318 -6.06 8.05 -4.83
CA SER A 318 -6.95 7.47 -5.80
C SER A 318 -8.41 7.93 -5.64
N ARG A 319 -9.12 7.97 -6.77
CA ARG A 319 -10.55 8.32 -6.88
C ARG A 319 -11.23 7.42 -7.88
N ILE A 320 -12.56 7.34 -7.78
CA ILE A 320 -13.34 6.36 -8.55
C ILE A 320 -13.20 6.58 -10.06
N TRP A 321 -13.08 7.83 -10.51
CA TRP A 321 -12.87 8.19 -11.91
C TRP A 321 -11.50 7.76 -12.45
N ASP A 322 -10.52 7.46 -11.58
CA ASP A 322 -9.21 6.97 -12.00
C ASP A 322 -9.30 5.53 -12.58
N LEU A 323 -10.44 4.84 -12.43
CA LEU A 323 -10.69 3.56 -13.11
C LEU A 323 -10.80 3.73 -14.63
N GLU A 324 -11.22 4.90 -15.11
CA GLU A 324 -11.51 5.18 -16.53
C GLU A 324 -10.45 6.07 -17.19
N ILE A 325 -9.71 6.86 -16.42
CA ILE A 325 -8.66 7.74 -16.94
C ILE A 325 -7.50 6.95 -17.53
N LYS A 326 -6.85 7.55 -18.54
CA LYS A 326 -5.71 6.97 -19.24
C LYS A 326 -4.50 6.81 -18.32
N ASP A 327 -4.12 7.80 -17.53
CA ASP A 327 -2.88 7.73 -16.74
C ASP A 327 -3.16 7.93 -15.24
N PRO A 328 -3.83 6.98 -14.56
CA PRO A 328 -4.25 7.17 -13.18
C PRO A 328 -3.07 7.21 -12.19
N PRO A 329 -3.23 7.82 -11.00
CA PRO A 329 -2.19 7.83 -9.96
C PRO A 329 -1.61 6.44 -9.65
N CYS A 330 -0.29 6.33 -9.71
CA CYS A 330 0.45 5.14 -9.27
C CYS A 330 0.39 4.98 -7.74
N LEU A 331 0.63 6.06 -6.99
CA LEU A 331 0.32 6.11 -5.57
C LEU A 331 -1.21 6.11 -5.38
N ARG A 332 -1.70 5.24 -4.51
CA ARG A 332 -3.13 5.09 -4.22
C ARG A 332 -3.52 5.75 -2.92
N GLY A 333 -2.65 5.68 -1.93
CA GLY A 333 -2.81 6.36 -0.67
C GLY A 333 -1.70 5.99 0.29
N TYR A 334 -1.72 6.64 1.43
CA TYR A 334 -0.75 6.41 2.49
C TYR A 334 -1.37 6.67 3.85
N GLN A 335 -0.73 6.17 4.89
CA GLN A 335 -1.18 6.30 6.26
C GLN A 335 -0.03 6.63 7.19
N PHE A 336 -0.34 7.46 8.18
CA PHE A 336 0.53 7.70 9.32
C PHE A 336 0.00 7.00 10.55
N THR A 337 0.86 6.27 11.26
CA THR A 337 0.54 5.62 12.53
C THR A 337 1.70 5.83 13.50
N SER A 338 1.52 5.58 14.78
CA SER A 338 2.60 5.68 15.76
C SER A 338 2.63 4.44 16.65
N LYS A 339 3.84 3.95 16.93
CA LYS A 339 4.14 2.87 17.88
C LYS A 339 5.37 3.25 18.68
N ALA A 340 5.38 3.04 20.00
CA ALA A 340 6.48 3.45 20.89
C ALA A 340 6.96 4.92 20.74
N GLY A 341 6.12 5.84 20.22
CA GLY A 341 6.52 7.22 19.93
C GLY A 341 7.33 7.41 18.64
N LYS A 342 7.51 6.36 17.83
CA LYS A 342 8.05 6.38 16.46
C LYS A 342 6.90 6.47 15.46
N LEU A 343 7.00 7.37 14.48
CA LEU A 343 6.01 7.51 13.41
C LEU A 343 6.25 6.48 12.31
N ASN A 344 5.21 5.80 11.85
CA ASN A 344 5.24 4.98 10.64
C ASN A 344 4.55 5.72 9.49
N GLY A 345 5.24 5.86 8.36
CA GLY A 345 4.65 6.27 7.08
C GLY A 345 4.52 5.07 6.14
N ILE A 346 3.29 4.64 5.85
CA ILE A 346 3.00 3.48 5.00
C ILE A 346 2.41 3.94 3.67
N PHE A 347 3.04 3.57 2.55
CA PHE A 347 2.65 4.04 1.21
C PHE A 347 2.26 2.87 0.31
N TYR A 348 1.09 2.96 -0.34
CA TYR A 348 0.57 1.91 -1.21
C TYR A 348 0.54 2.39 -2.67
N MET A 349 1.32 1.74 -3.52
CA MET A 349 1.39 1.98 -4.96
C MET A 349 0.84 0.79 -5.74
N ARG A 350 0.04 1.05 -6.78
CA ARG A 350 -0.45 0.00 -7.69
C ARG A 350 0.61 -0.45 -8.72
N SER A 351 1.62 0.38 -8.94
CA SER A 351 2.61 0.23 -10.01
C SER A 351 3.81 1.11 -9.69
N ASN A 352 5.02 0.56 -9.71
CA ASN A 352 6.24 1.37 -9.50
C ASN A 352 7.37 0.92 -10.43
N ASP A 353 7.78 1.80 -11.34
CA ASP A 353 9.02 1.64 -12.12
C ASP A 353 10.21 1.79 -11.17
N VAL A 354 10.88 0.67 -10.92
CA VAL A 354 11.98 0.61 -9.96
C VAL A 354 13.14 1.44 -10.43
N TYR A 355 13.56 1.33 -11.70
CA TYR A 355 14.69 2.08 -12.19
C TYR A 355 14.37 3.58 -12.29
N GLY A 356 13.25 3.92 -12.94
CA GLY A 356 12.95 5.30 -13.33
C GLY A 356 12.32 6.17 -12.25
N ALA A 357 11.60 5.60 -11.28
CA ALA A 357 10.74 6.39 -10.39
C ALA A 357 10.82 6.02 -8.90
N MET A 358 10.92 4.74 -8.56
CA MET A 358 10.80 4.23 -7.18
C MET A 358 11.71 4.96 -6.21
N HIS A 359 12.98 5.18 -6.59
CA HIS A 359 13.94 5.81 -5.68
C HIS A 359 13.55 7.27 -5.35
N ALA A 360 13.13 8.06 -6.34
CA ALA A 360 12.61 9.41 -6.11
C ALA A 360 11.30 9.40 -5.30
N ASN A 361 10.42 8.43 -5.55
CA ASN A 361 9.21 8.23 -4.75
C ASN A 361 9.56 7.94 -3.28
N MET A 362 10.48 7.02 -3.02
CA MET A 362 10.91 6.66 -1.67
C MET A 362 11.51 7.84 -0.92
N LEU A 363 12.38 8.62 -1.58
CA LEU A 363 12.95 9.84 -1.00
C LEU A 363 11.88 10.87 -0.64
N ALA A 364 10.94 11.14 -1.54
CA ALA A 364 9.85 12.08 -1.29
C ALA A 364 8.89 11.62 -0.18
N PHE A 365 8.57 10.32 -0.13
CA PHE A 365 7.67 9.75 0.87
C PHE A 365 8.33 9.70 2.26
N ALA A 366 9.63 9.39 2.31
CA ALA A 366 10.41 9.48 3.53
C ALA A 366 10.51 10.92 4.04
N LEU A 367 10.71 11.89 3.14
CA LEU A 367 10.72 13.32 3.50
C LEU A 367 9.36 13.78 4.04
N LEU A 368 8.25 13.37 3.41
CA LEU A 368 6.91 13.64 3.94
C LEU A 368 6.72 13.03 5.33
N THR A 369 7.17 11.78 5.53
CA THR A 369 7.08 11.10 6.83
C THR A 369 7.88 11.84 7.90
N LYS A 370 9.08 12.31 7.56
CA LYS A 370 9.91 13.16 8.42
C LYS A 370 9.16 14.42 8.85
N TYR A 371 8.61 15.18 7.89
CA TYR A 371 7.87 16.41 8.22
C TYR A 371 6.67 16.15 9.13
N VAL A 372 5.92 15.07 8.90
CA VAL A 372 4.81 14.70 9.78
C VAL A 372 5.31 14.33 11.18
N ALA A 373 6.45 13.63 11.30
CA ALA A 373 7.05 13.30 12.58
C ALA A 373 7.43 14.58 13.35
N GLU A 374 8.11 15.53 12.70
CA GLU A 374 8.48 16.83 13.27
C GLU A 374 7.24 17.62 13.71
N MET A 375 6.22 17.72 12.87
CA MET A 375 4.97 18.45 13.16
C MET A 375 4.14 17.81 14.28
N THR A 376 4.30 16.51 14.55
CA THR A 376 3.61 15.78 15.62
C THR A 376 4.48 15.58 16.87
N GLY A 377 5.71 16.11 16.86
CA GLY A 377 6.66 16.02 17.97
C GLY A 377 7.21 14.61 18.21
N MET A 378 7.31 13.79 17.16
CA MET A 378 7.95 12.48 17.18
C MET A 378 9.39 12.62 16.65
N LYS A 379 10.35 12.02 17.35
CA LYS A 379 11.78 12.16 17.03
C LYS A 379 12.28 11.17 16.00
N GLU A 380 11.61 10.03 15.92
CA GLU A 380 11.98 8.92 15.05
C GLU A 380 10.81 8.57 14.14
N TYR A 381 11.15 8.07 12.96
CA TYR A 381 10.16 7.53 12.04
C TYR A 381 10.70 6.32 11.29
N LYS A 382 9.79 5.46 10.83
CA LYS A 382 10.05 4.33 9.94
C LYS A 382 9.26 4.52 8.66
N TYR A 383 9.85 4.06 7.56
CA TYR A 383 9.27 4.18 6.23
C TYR A 383 8.90 2.80 5.69
N TRP A 384 7.68 2.68 5.17
CA TRP A 384 7.14 1.44 4.63
C TRP A 384 6.63 1.70 3.21
N HIS A 385 7.14 0.92 2.26
CA HIS A 385 6.78 1.04 0.85
C HIS A 385 6.10 -0.25 0.38
N PHE A 386 4.93 -0.12 -0.23
CA PHE A 386 4.24 -1.22 -0.89
C PHE A 386 4.00 -0.90 -2.35
N ALA A 387 4.39 -1.81 -3.25
CA ALA A 387 4.09 -1.76 -4.66
C ALA A 387 3.46 -3.07 -5.11
N LEU A 388 2.21 -3.03 -5.57
CA LEU A 388 1.50 -4.19 -6.11
C LEU A 388 2.26 -4.82 -7.29
N ASP A 389 2.80 -3.96 -8.16
CA ASP A 389 3.64 -4.33 -9.30
C ASP A 389 4.87 -3.43 -9.32
N ALA A 390 5.97 -3.96 -8.80
CA ALA A 390 7.29 -3.35 -8.91
C ALA A 390 8.01 -3.94 -10.12
N HIS A 391 8.44 -3.09 -11.05
CA HIS A 391 8.95 -3.55 -12.35
C HIS A 391 10.12 -2.73 -12.89
N ILE A 392 10.83 -3.35 -13.83
CA ILE A 392 11.83 -2.73 -14.69
C ILE A 392 11.36 -2.92 -16.13
N TYR A 393 11.22 -1.82 -16.89
CA TYR A 393 10.93 -1.92 -18.32
C TYR A 393 12.08 -2.59 -19.06
N GLU A 394 11.74 -3.36 -20.10
CA GLU A 394 12.73 -4.12 -20.86
C GLU A 394 13.86 -3.24 -21.41
N GLY A 395 13.53 -2.02 -21.84
CA GLY A 395 14.51 -1.04 -22.32
C GLY A 395 15.56 -0.59 -21.30
N PHE A 396 15.34 -0.82 -20.00
CA PHE A 396 16.28 -0.45 -18.93
C PHE A 396 17.02 -1.65 -18.32
N LEU A 397 16.72 -2.89 -18.71
CA LEU A 397 17.38 -4.09 -18.16
C LEU A 397 18.90 -4.08 -18.39
N GLY A 398 19.37 -3.54 -19.51
CA GLY A 398 20.81 -3.39 -19.78
C GLY A 398 21.50 -2.47 -18.78
N ILE A 399 20.92 -1.30 -18.51
CA ILE A 399 21.47 -0.33 -17.55
C ILE A 399 21.41 -0.89 -16.12
N VAL A 400 20.27 -1.50 -15.74
CA VAL A 400 20.15 -2.12 -14.41
C VAL A 400 21.20 -3.21 -14.22
N LYS A 401 21.49 -4.02 -15.24
CA LYS A 401 22.58 -5.01 -15.16
C LYS A 401 23.92 -4.37 -14.85
N GLU A 402 24.25 -3.23 -15.47
CA GLU A 402 25.51 -2.53 -15.22
C GLU A 402 25.57 -1.93 -13.80
N ILE A 403 24.44 -1.50 -13.25
CA ILE A 403 24.34 -1.01 -11.87
C ILE A 403 24.56 -2.14 -10.85
N LEU A 404 23.91 -3.29 -11.07
CA LEU A 404 23.99 -4.44 -10.18
C LEU A 404 25.32 -5.19 -10.29
N TYR A 405 25.87 -5.27 -11.51
CA TYR A 405 27.07 -6.07 -11.83
C TYR A 405 28.06 -5.22 -12.64
N PRO A 406 28.68 -4.20 -12.02
CA PRO A 406 29.63 -3.33 -12.71
C PRO A 406 30.84 -4.13 -13.22
N ASP A 407 31.24 -3.93 -14.48
CA ASP A 407 32.45 -4.57 -15.01
C ASP A 407 33.70 -3.92 -14.42
N MET A 408 34.29 -4.59 -13.44
CA MET A 408 35.50 -4.15 -12.74
C MET A 408 36.71 -3.97 -13.66
N ARG A 409 36.68 -4.47 -14.91
CA ARG A 409 37.76 -4.30 -15.88
C ARG A 409 37.76 -2.92 -16.56
N ARG A 410 36.74 -2.08 -16.32
CA ARG A 410 36.63 -0.72 -16.86
C ARG A 410 37.09 0.37 -15.89
N PHE A 411 37.55 0.00 -14.69
CA PHE A 411 38.04 0.93 -13.66
C PHE A 411 39.56 0.95 -13.58
#